data_AF-A0A7S1CJK5-F1
#
_entry.id   AF-A0A7S1CJK5-F1
#
_cell.length_a   1.000
_cell.length_b   1.000
_cell.length_c   1.000
_cell.angle_alpha   90.00
_cell.angle_beta   90.00
_cell.angle_gamma   90.00
#
_symmetry.space_group_name_H-M   'P 1'
#
loop_
_entity.id
_entity.type
_entity.pdbx_description
1 polymer ?
#
loop_
_entity_poly.entity_id
_entity_poly.type
_entity_poly.pdbx_seq_one_letter_code
_entity_poly.pdbx_strand_id
1 'polypeptide(L)'
;GVQPSAFAGAMLASAGTSLYLTGNALGDLEVGVFNLTIGQDLYLNDAGITLLAPGSFAGASVGGTLSLNGNIINGAVEAGALAQAAVGNSLILSHCGITSLEPGWIEGTTLGGSL
;
A
#
# COMPACT_ATOMS: atom_id res chain seq x y z
N GLY A 1 -8.09 12.35 -0.98
CA GLY A 1 -6.79 12.28 -0.29
C GLY A 1 -6.98 11.73 1.11
N VAL A 2 -6.12 10.82 1.54
CA VAL A 2 -5.99 10.47 2.97
C VAL A 2 -4.88 11.33 3.53
N GLN A 3 -5.17 12.08 4.60
CA GLN A 3 -4.17 12.97 5.21
C GLN A 3 -3.19 12.15 6.07
N PRO A 4 -1.93 12.62 6.21
CA PRO A 4 -1.02 12.08 7.20
C PRO A 4 -1.70 12.04 8.57
N SER A 5 -1.47 10.97 9.32
CA SER A 5 -2.08 10.77 10.63
C SER A 5 -3.60 10.56 10.65
N ALA A 6 -4.26 10.32 9.50
CA ALA A 6 -5.69 9.95 9.46
C ALA A 6 -6.03 8.71 10.31
N PHE A 7 -5.03 7.85 10.56
CA PHE A 7 -5.14 6.66 11.41
C PHE A 7 -4.46 6.83 12.77
N ALA A 8 -4.10 8.05 13.18
CA ALA A 8 -3.48 8.28 14.48
C ALA A 8 -4.39 7.81 15.62
N GLY A 9 -3.84 6.99 16.51
CA GLY A 9 -4.59 6.38 17.62
C GLY A 9 -5.44 5.17 17.22
N ALA A 10 -5.49 4.78 15.95
CA ALA A 10 -6.18 3.56 15.54
C ALA A 10 -5.39 2.32 15.99
N MET A 11 -6.06 1.42 16.70
CA MET A 11 -5.47 0.14 17.15
C MET A 11 -5.78 -0.96 16.13
N LEU A 12 -4.98 -1.05 15.07
CA LEU A 12 -5.18 -2.01 13.97
C LEU A 12 -4.22 -3.22 14.03
N ALA A 13 -3.32 -3.28 15.01
CA ALA A 13 -2.28 -4.30 15.10
C ALA A 13 -2.76 -5.68 15.59
N SER A 14 -3.99 -5.80 16.08
CA SER A 14 -4.52 -7.08 16.58
C SER A 14 -4.70 -8.08 15.44
N ALA A 15 -4.29 -9.33 15.66
CA ALA A 15 -4.46 -10.41 14.69
C ALA A 15 -5.91 -10.52 14.21
N GLY A 16 -6.10 -10.65 12.89
CA GLY A 16 -7.42 -10.67 12.26
C GLY A 16 -8.05 -9.29 12.01
N THR A 17 -7.35 -8.20 12.33
CA THR A 17 -7.84 -6.84 12.03
C THR A 17 -7.42 -6.43 10.62
N SER A 18 -8.41 -6.20 9.78
CA SER A 18 -8.23 -5.72 8.41
C SER A 18 -8.74 -4.28 8.25
N LEU A 19 -8.04 -3.49 7.44
CA LEU A 19 -8.46 -2.15 7.03
C LEU A 19 -8.99 -2.20 5.60
N TYR A 20 -10.27 -1.86 5.44
CA TYR A 20 -10.96 -1.82 4.15
C TYR A 20 -11.19 -0.36 3.74
N LEU A 21 -10.53 0.05 2.66
CA LEU A 21 -10.72 1.36 2.02
C LEU A 21 -11.15 1.20 0.55
N THR A 22 -11.59 0.00 0.18
CA THR A 22 -12.05 -0.37 -1.15
C THR A 22 -13.14 0.57 -1.69
N GLY A 23 -13.03 0.95 -2.96
CA GLY A 23 -14.06 1.72 -3.67
C GLY A 23 -14.17 3.19 -3.28
N ASN A 24 -13.23 3.72 -2.49
CA ASN A 24 -13.15 5.15 -2.20
C ASN A 24 -12.38 5.91 -3.30
N ALA A 25 -12.56 7.22 -3.40
CA ALA A 25 -11.75 8.06 -4.27
C ALA A 25 -10.59 8.69 -3.48
N LEU A 26 -9.60 7.87 -3.10
CA LEU A 26 -8.48 8.32 -2.27
C LEU A 26 -7.55 9.26 -3.04
N GLY A 27 -7.38 9.05 -4.36
CA GLY A 27 -6.45 9.82 -5.18
C GLY A 27 -5.01 9.51 -4.82
N ASP A 28 -4.14 10.52 -4.91
CA ASP A 28 -2.74 10.38 -4.55
C ASP A 28 -2.56 10.13 -3.04
N LEU A 29 -1.61 9.25 -2.71
CA LEU A 29 -1.24 8.91 -1.35
C LEU A 29 -0.04 9.76 -0.92
N GLU A 30 -0.19 10.50 0.18
CA GLU A 30 0.93 11.22 0.78
C GLU A 30 1.94 10.25 1.40
N VAL A 31 3.21 10.67 1.46
CA VAL A 31 4.30 9.87 2.04
C VAL A 31 3.97 9.48 3.48
N GLY A 32 4.12 8.20 3.79
CA GLY A 32 3.92 7.68 5.14
C GLY A 32 2.48 7.75 5.64
N VAL A 33 1.49 7.97 4.76
CA VAL A 33 0.07 7.95 5.15
C VAL A 33 -0.33 6.61 5.75
N PHE A 34 0.33 5.53 5.32
CA PHE A 34 0.19 4.19 5.87
C PHE A 34 1.29 3.79 6.87
N ASN A 35 1.92 4.73 7.58
CA ASN A 35 2.82 4.41 8.69
C ASN A 35 2.04 3.89 9.92
N LEU A 36 1.49 2.68 9.78
CA LEU A 36 0.71 1.96 10.79
C LEU A 36 0.94 0.45 10.69
N THR A 37 0.61 -0.25 11.78
CA THR A 37 0.59 -1.71 11.84
C THR A 37 -0.83 -2.24 11.72
N ILE A 38 -1.06 -3.13 10.77
CA ILE A 38 -2.33 -3.82 10.49
C ILE A 38 -2.11 -5.32 10.70
N GLY A 39 -2.91 -5.94 11.57
CA GLY A 39 -2.71 -7.32 11.98
C GLY A 39 -3.08 -8.37 10.92
N GLN A 40 -3.89 -8.02 9.92
CA GLN A 40 -4.28 -8.88 8.82
C GLN A 40 -4.13 -8.16 7.47
N ASP A 41 -5.20 -7.72 6.82
CA ASP A 41 -5.14 -7.24 5.43
C ASP A 41 -5.38 -5.73 5.32
N LEU A 42 -4.73 -5.11 4.33
CA LEU A 42 -5.00 -3.75 3.87
C LEU A 42 -5.57 -3.83 2.44
N TYR A 43 -6.86 -3.53 2.31
CA TYR A 43 -7.55 -3.50 1.02
C TYR A 43 -7.75 -2.05 0.55
N LEU A 44 -7.03 -1.70 -0.51
CA LEU A 44 -7.10 -0.43 -1.25
C LEU A 44 -7.65 -0.68 -2.67
N ASN A 45 -8.49 -1.69 -2.85
CA ASN A 45 -8.98 -2.06 -4.17
C ASN A 45 -9.88 -0.96 -4.75
N ASP A 46 -9.77 -0.67 -6.04
CA ASP A 46 -10.58 0.34 -6.73
C ASP A 46 -10.64 1.68 -5.96
N ALA A 47 -9.53 2.07 -5.32
CA ALA A 47 -9.46 3.22 -4.42
C ALA A 47 -9.09 4.54 -5.13
N GLY A 48 -9.11 4.54 -6.48
CA GLY A 48 -8.78 5.70 -7.29
C GLY A 48 -7.33 6.19 -7.13
N ILE A 49 -6.40 5.32 -6.73
CA ILE A 49 -4.99 5.66 -6.60
C ILE A 49 -4.38 5.79 -7.99
N THR A 50 -3.76 6.94 -8.24
CA THR A 50 -3.19 7.32 -9.54
C THR A 50 -1.68 7.32 -9.57
N LEU A 51 -1.02 7.27 -8.41
CA LEU A 51 0.44 7.31 -8.31
C LEU A 51 0.91 6.51 -7.09
N LEU A 52 2.00 5.76 -7.27
CA LEU A 52 2.77 5.16 -6.19
C LEU A 52 4.11 5.87 -6.09
N ALA A 53 4.10 7.01 -5.41
CA ALA A 53 5.28 7.83 -5.18
C ALA A 53 6.22 7.18 -4.14
N PRO A 54 7.52 7.52 -4.14
CA PRO A 54 8.47 7.06 -3.15
C PRO A 54 7.96 7.27 -1.73
N GLY A 55 7.94 6.20 -0.93
CA GLY A 55 7.50 6.25 0.47
C GLY A 55 5.98 6.32 0.69
N SER A 56 5.14 6.08 -0.33
CA SER A 56 3.68 5.96 -0.17
C SER A 56 3.29 4.98 0.94
N PHE A 57 4.08 3.92 1.13
CA PHE A 57 3.91 2.90 2.17
C PHE A 57 5.05 2.85 3.18
N ALA A 58 5.85 3.92 3.30
CA ALA A 58 6.93 3.96 4.28
C ALA A 58 6.41 3.74 5.70
N GLY A 59 6.96 2.73 6.39
CA GLY A 59 6.56 2.34 7.75
C GLY A 59 5.29 1.49 7.84
N ALA A 60 4.65 1.15 6.72
CA ALA A 60 3.50 0.25 6.73
C ALA A 60 3.91 -1.17 7.13
N SER A 61 3.20 -1.77 8.08
CA SER A 61 3.37 -3.17 8.47
C SER A 61 2.03 -3.89 8.36
N VAL A 62 1.86 -4.74 7.35
CA VAL A 62 0.64 -5.48 7.06
C VAL A 62 0.91 -6.95 7.30
N GLY A 63 0.24 -7.56 8.28
CA GLY A 63 0.46 -8.96 8.68
C GLY A 63 0.10 -9.98 7.58
N GLY A 64 -0.82 -9.61 6.69
CA GLY A 64 -1.33 -10.43 5.60
C GLY A 64 -1.14 -9.76 4.24
N THR A 65 -2.25 -9.43 3.59
CA THR A 65 -2.30 -8.98 2.20
C THR A 65 -2.38 -7.46 2.10
N LEU A 66 -1.51 -6.85 1.29
CA LEU A 66 -1.65 -5.48 0.80
C LEU A 66 -2.18 -5.54 -0.64
N SER A 67 -3.43 -5.15 -0.84
CA SER A 67 -4.06 -5.21 -2.16
C SER A 67 -4.40 -3.81 -2.67
N LEU A 68 -3.85 -3.44 -3.82
CA LEU A 68 -4.16 -2.24 -4.59
C LEU A 68 -4.89 -2.57 -5.89
N ASN A 69 -5.55 -3.73 -5.95
CA ASN A 69 -6.18 -4.22 -7.17
C ASN A 69 -7.14 -3.19 -7.79
N GLY A 70 -7.09 -3.01 -9.12
CA GLY A 70 -8.05 -2.15 -9.82
C GLY A 70 -7.84 -0.63 -9.67
N ASN A 71 -6.71 -0.19 -9.10
CA ASN A 71 -6.34 1.23 -9.13
C ASN A 71 -5.91 1.69 -10.53
N ILE A 72 -5.70 2.99 -10.71
CA ILE A 72 -5.41 3.58 -12.04
C ILE A 72 -4.04 4.26 -11.98
N ILE A 73 -3.02 3.51 -11.56
CA ILE A 73 -1.65 4.02 -11.38
C ILE A 73 -1.07 4.49 -12.73
N ASN A 74 -1.50 3.87 -13.85
CA ASN A 74 -1.26 4.34 -15.23
C ASN A 74 0.15 4.92 -15.47
N GLY A 75 1.16 4.04 -15.47
CA GLY A 75 2.53 4.45 -15.71
C GLY A 75 3.55 3.60 -14.99
N ALA A 76 4.65 4.26 -14.57
CA ALA A 76 5.72 3.62 -13.83
C ALA A 76 5.39 3.55 -12.33
N VAL A 77 5.78 2.47 -11.66
CA VAL A 77 5.94 2.46 -10.21
C VAL A 77 7.35 2.95 -9.89
N GLU A 78 7.43 4.07 -9.17
CA GLU A 78 8.68 4.77 -8.90
C GLU A 78 9.58 4.02 -7.92
N ALA A 79 10.89 4.28 -8.01
CA ALA A 79 11.88 3.75 -7.08
C ALA A 79 11.51 4.09 -5.62
N GLY A 80 11.56 3.10 -4.72
CA GLY A 80 11.20 3.29 -3.32
C GLY A 80 9.71 3.50 -3.03
N ALA A 81 8.79 3.25 -3.97
CA ALA A 81 7.35 3.33 -3.73
C ALA A 81 6.89 2.53 -2.49
N LEU A 82 7.48 1.36 -2.28
CA LEU A 82 7.22 0.48 -1.13
C LEU A 82 8.39 0.42 -0.13
N ALA A 83 9.37 1.29 -0.23
CA ALA A 83 10.53 1.26 0.64
C ALA A 83 10.11 1.24 2.13
N GLN A 84 10.71 0.32 2.90
CA GLN A 84 10.45 0.13 4.32
C GLN A 84 9.04 -0.38 4.68
N ALA A 85 8.25 -0.84 3.70
CA ALA A 85 7.02 -1.56 3.99
C ALA A 85 7.32 -3.02 4.38
N ALA A 86 6.45 -3.61 5.20
CA ALA A 86 6.43 -5.03 5.51
C ALA A 86 5.06 -5.61 5.15
N VAL A 87 5.04 -6.63 4.29
CA VAL A 87 3.82 -7.33 3.86
C VAL A 87 4.02 -8.81 4.14
N GLY A 88 3.24 -9.36 5.08
CA GLY A 88 3.44 -10.71 5.60
C GLY A 88 3.06 -11.82 4.64
N ASN A 89 2.14 -11.57 3.70
CA ASN A 89 1.68 -12.58 2.75
C ASN A 89 1.77 -12.12 1.30
N SER A 90 0.81 -11.33 0.81
CA SER A 90 0.71 -11.03 -0.62
C SER A 90 0.64 -9.53 -0.88
N LEU A 91 1.37 -9.08 -1.89
CA LEU A 91 1.24 -7.74 -2.46
C LEU A 91 0.54 -7.86 -3.80
N ILE A 92 -0.63 -7.22 -3.97
CA ILE A 92 -1.44 -7.36 -5.18
C ILE A 92 -1.51 -6.01 -5.91
N LEU A 93 -0.91 -5.96 -7.11
CA LEU A 93 -0.91 -4.80 -8.03
C LEU A 93 -1.66 -5.11 -9.35
N SER A 94 -2.48 -6.16 -9.36
CA SER A 94 -3.25 -6.57 -10.55
C SER A 94 -4.22 -5.49 -11.00
N HIS A 95 -4.42 -5.37 -12.31
CA HIS A 95 -5.35 -4.41 -12.94
C HIS A 95 -5.06 -2.94 -12.59
N CYS A 96 -3.80 -2.56 -12.38
CA CYS A 96 -3.41 -1.19 -12.02
C CYS A 96 -3.02 -0.25 -13.19
N GLY A 97 -2.99 -0.76 -14.43
CA GLY A 97 -2.47 0.00 -15.58
C GLY A 97 -0.95 0.29 -15.52
N ILE A 98 -0.21 -0.44 -14.68
CA ILE A 98 1.25 -0.30 -14.55
C ILE A 98 1.91 -0.75 -15.86
N THR A 99 2.73 0.12 -16.44
CA THR A 99 3.46 -0.13 -17.69
C THR A 99 4.93 -0.46 -17.46
N SER A 100 5.48 -0.05 -16.32
CA SER A 100 6.88 -0.28 -15.96
C SER A 100 7.07 -0.25 -14.44
N LEU A 101 8.12 -0.94 -13.99
CA LEU A 101 8.58 -0.91 -12.61
C LEU A 101 10.00 -0.35 -12.61
N GLU A 102 10.24 0.75 -11.90
CA GLU A 102 11.58 1.32 -11.82
C GLU A 102 12.51 0.41 -10.99
N PRO A 103 13.81 0.34 -11.31
CA PRO A 103 14.77 -0.33 -10.45
C PRO A 103 14.69 0.20 -9.01
N GLY A 104 14.52 -0.69 -8.04
CA GLY A 104 14.44 -0.33 -6.62
C GLY A 104 13.04 0.09 -6.13
N TRP A 105 11.98 -0.04 -6.94
CA TRP A 105 10.60 0.27 -6.52
C TRP A 105 10.14 -0.48 -5.25
N ILE A 106 10.69 -1.68 -5.04
CA ILE A 106 10.43 -2.56 -3.89
C ILE A 106 11.66 -2.74 -2.97
N GLU A 107 12.74 -2.00 -3.19
CA GLU A 107 13.95 -2.11 -2.37
C GLU A 107 13.66 -1.76 -0.90
N GLY A 108 14.20 -2.56 0.02
CA GLY A 108 13.94 -2.39 1.46
C GLY A 108 12.53 -2.81 1.91
N THR A 109 11.71 -3.40 1.03
CA THR A 109 10.43 -4.00 1.39
C THR A 109 10.66 -5.42 1.93
N THR A 110 10.01 -5.77 3.03
CA THR A 110 9.92 -7.17 3.47
C THR A 110 8.65 -7.78 2.89
N LEU A 111 8.77 -8.84 2.08
CA LEU A 111 7.63 -9.59 1.54
C LEU A 111 7.72 -11.05 1.98
N GLY A 112 6.72 -11.52 2.73
CA GLY A 112 6.67 -12.88 3.27
C GLY A 112 6.14 -13.94 2.30
N GLY A 113 5.45 -13.53 1.22
CA GLY A 113 4.88 -14.45 0.24
C GLY A 113 4.95 -13.92 -1.19
N SER A 114 3.81 -13.78 -1.85
CA SER A 114 3.73 -13.53 -3.29
C SER A 114 3.58 -12.05 -3.66
N LEU A 115 4.01 -11.71 -4.87
CA LEU A 115 3.83 -10.42 -5.54
C LEU A 115 3.05 -10.65 -6.84
#